data_AF-A0A538UB38-F1
#
_entry.id   AF-A0A538UB38-F1
#
_cell.length_a   1.000
_cell.length_b   1.000
_cell.length_c   1.000
_cell.angle_alpha   90.00
_cell.angle_beta   90.00
_cell.angle_gamma   90.00
#
_symmetry.space_group_name_H-M   'P 1'
#
loop_
_entity.id
_entity.type
_entity.pdbx_description
1 polymer ?
#
loop_
_entity_poly.entity_id
_entity_poly.type
_entity_poly.pdbx_seq_one_letter_code
_entity_poly.pdbx_strand_id
1 'polypeptide(L)'
;MTRSVMRVAELWRYPVKSMAGERLSETMLAPLGLPGDRELVVVDGTGRIVTSRTQPGLLRLRATRDADGRVQVDGREWTSPEVEARVRAAAGPDARLVAVAGPERFDVMPLLVTSDGAIAALGVDHRRLRPNLVVGGVPGLAERAWERRFLAVGEAVIGLKDLRARCIMTTFDPDTGAQDLAVLARIRERFEGSFALNAWVARPGPVAVGATVRVLEAFGEALPPRLGRSVAR
;
A
#
# COMPACT_ATOMS: atom_id res chain seq x y z
N MET A 1 -17.04 -26.66 -12.56
CA MET A 1 -16.58 -25.28 -12.32
C MET A 1 -15.08 -25.23 -12.56
N THR A 2 -14.65 -24.61 -13.65
CA THR A 2 -13.23 -24.40 -13.95
C THR A 2 -12.66 -23.46 -12.91
N ARG A 3 -11.69 -23.94 -12.12
CA ARG A 3 -11.02 -23.13 -11.09
C ARG A 3 -10.31 -21.97 -11.80
N SER A 4 -10.76 -20.74 -11.57
CA SER A 4 -10.15 -19.56 -12.18
C SER A 4 -8.67 -19.49 -11.79
N VAL A 5 -7.81 -19.33 -12.79
CA VAL A 5 -6.37 -19.16 -12.56
C VAL A 5 -6.16 -17.81 -11.87
N MET A 6 -5.51 -17.82 -10.71
CA MET A 6 -5.17 -16.59 -10.01
C MET A 6 -4.07 -15.84 -10.75
N ARG A 7 -4.17 -14.51 -10.80
CA ARG A 7 -3.22 -13.64 -11.50
C ARG A 7 -2.98 -12.34 -10.75
N VAL A 8 -1.91 -11.64 -11.08
CA VAL A 8 -1.73 -10.24 -10.69
C VAL A 8 -2.75 -9.40 -11.45
N ALA A 9 -3.76 -8.87 -10.77
CA ALA A 9 -4.76 -8.00 -11.37
C ALA A 9 -4.30 -6.54 -11.41
N GLU A 10 -3.67 -6.07 -10.32
CA GLU A 10 -3.18 -4.69 -10.22
C GLU A 10 -1.88 -4.64 -9.41
N LEU A 11 -1.02 -3.70 -9.79
CA LEU A 11 0.17 -3.29 -9.04
C LEU A 11 0.08 -1.79 -8.74
N TRP A 12 0.45 -1.43 -7.51
CA TRP A 12 0.38 -0.06 -7.03
C TRP A 12 1.61 0.32 -6.22
N ARG A 13 2.05 1.56 -6.43
CA ARG A 13 3.14 2.19 -5.69
C ARG A 13 2.64 3.50 -5.08
N TYR A 14 3.11 3.82 -3.88
CA TYR A 14 2.80 5.06 -3.19
C TYR A 14 4.08 5.79 -2.78
N PRO A 15 4.69 6.61 -3.66
CA PRO A 15 5.99 7.21 -3.38
C PRO A 15 6.04 8.09 -2.14
N VAL A 16 4.93 8.77 -1.83
CA VAL A 16 4.77 9.57 -0.62
C VAL A 16 3.73 8.93 0.29
N LYS A 17 4.08 8.75 1.57
CA LYS A 17 3.13 8.30 2.60
C LYS A 17 1.96 9.29 2.69
N SER A 18 0.73 8.76 2.75
CA SER A 18 -0.52 9.54 2.85
C SER A 18 -0.97 10.30 1.59
N MET A 19 -0.28 10.16 0.45
CA MET A 19 -0.71 10.70 -0.85
C MET A 19 -1.29 9.62 -1.76
N ALA A 20 -2.07 10.01 -2.77
CA ALA A 20 -2.49 9.10 -3.83
C ALA A 20 -1.26 8.52 -4.57
N GLY A 21 -1.35 7.26 -4.98
CA GLY A 21 -0.26 6.54 -5.63
C GLY A 21 -0.44 6.40 -7.14
N GLU A 22 0.38 5.54 -7.75
CA GLU A 22 0.38 5.22 -9.17
C GLU A 22 0.12 3.74 -9.41
N ARG A 23 -0.52 3.44 -10.55
CA ARG A 23 -0.64 2.07 -11.05
C ARG A 23 0.62 1.73 -11.84
N LEU A 24 1.06 0.49 -11.73
CA LEU A 24 2.17 -0.06 -12.50
C LEU A 24 1.68 -1.20 -13.39
N SER A 25 2.30 -1.37 -14.55
CA SER A 25 2.17 -2.59 -15.36
C SER A 25 3.11 -3.69 -14.87
N GLU A 26 4.29 -3.30 -14.35
CA GLU A 26 5.32 -4.20 -13.87
C GLU A 26 6.26 -3.53 -12.85
N THR A 27 7.01 -4.34 -12.11
CA THR A 27 8.06 -3.89 -11.20
C THR A 27 9.01 -5.05 -10.87
N MET A 28 10.24 -4.72 -10.46
CA MET A 28 11.12 -5.66 -9.75
C MET A 28 10.83 -5.55 -8.26
N LEU A 29 10.37 -6.63 -7.60
CA LEU A 29 10.28 -6.66 -6.14
C LEU A 29 11.68 -6.78 -5.54
N ALA A 30 12.00 -5.91 -4.60
CA ALA A 30 13.26 -5.87 -3.87
C ALA A 30 13.06 -6.34 -2.41
N PRO A 31 14.13 -6.60 -1.63
CA PRO A 31 14.00 -7.10 -0.25
C PRO A 31 13.09 -6.25 0.66
N LEU A 32 13.06 -4.93 0.46
CA LEU A 32 12.19 -4.00 1.20
C LEU A 32 10.85 -3.70 0.50
N GLY A 33 10.38 -4.60 -0.37
CA GLY A 33 9.12 -4.44 -1.08
C GLY A 33 9.29 -3.82 -2.46
N LEU A 34 8.37 -2.94 -2.80
CA LEU A 34 8.29 -2.33 -4.13
C LEU A 34 9.23 -1.10 -4.15
N PRO A 35 10.25 -1.03 -5.03
CA PRO A 35 11.14 0.13 -5.13
C PRO A 35 10.33 1.40 -5.35
N GLY A 36 10.73 2.53 -4.76
CA GLY A 36 9.94 3.75 -4.88
C GLY A 36 8.75 3.84 -3.93
N ASP A 37 8.43 2.84 -3.12
CA ASP A 37 7.26 2.87 -2.23
C ASP A 37 7.58 3.50 -0.87
N ARG A 38 6.81 4.53 -0.52
CA ARG A 38 6.86 5.31 0.73
C ARG A 38 8.23 5.96 1.02
N GLU A 39 9.01 6.26 -0.01
CA GLU A 39 10.34 6.88 0.11
C GLU A 39 10.30 8.28 0.71
N LEU A 40 9.15 8.95 0.67
CA LEU A 40 8.93 10.27 1.27
C LEU A 40 7.80 10.24 2.30
N VAL A 41 7.92 11.08 3.32
CA VAL A 41 6.86 11.41 4.29
C VAL A 41 6.71 12.91 4.42
N VAL A 42 5.53 13.35 4.89
CA VAL A 42 5.31 14.75 5.27
C VAL A 42 5.60 14.90 6.75
N VAL A 43 6.36 15.92 7.13
CA VAL A 43 6.62 16.29 8.53
C VAL A 43 6.21 17.73 8.80
N ASP A 44 5.83 18.03 10.04
CA ASP A 44 5.54 19.39 10.50
C ASP A 44 6.81 20.16 10.92
N GLY A 45 6.64 21.39 11.43
CA GLY A 45 7.73 22.23 11.93
C GLY A 45 8.50 21.61 13.10
N THR A 46 7.91 20.67 13.82
CA THR A 46 8.56 19.93 14.92
C THR A 46 9.25 18.64 14.44
N GLY A 47 9.14 18.31 13.15
CA GLY A 47 9.68 17.09 12.58
C GLY A 47 8.80 15.85 12.79
N ARG A 48 7.58 16.00 13.30
CA ARG A 48 6.64 14.88 13.46
C ARG A 48 5.97 14.54 12.14
N ILE A 49 5.79 13.25 11.88
CA ILE A 49 5.11 12.77 10.68
C ILE A 49 3.64 13.21 10.68
N VAL A 50 3.26 13.92 9.63
CA VAL A 50 1.88 14.26 9.33
C VAL A 50 1.29 13.18 8.43
N THR A 51 0.08 12.74 8.76
CA THR A 51 -0.62 11.71 7.98
C THR A 51 -1.98 12.19 7.55
N SER A 52 -2.55 11.56 6.53
CA SER A 52 -3.91 11.83 6.09
C SER A 52 -5.00 11.48 7.11
N ARG A 53 -4.62 10.89 8.27
CA ARG A 53 -5.53 10.74 9.42
C ARG A 53 -5.94 12.10 10.00
N THR A 54 -4.98 13.02 10.05
CA THR A 54 -5.17 14.37 10.60
C THR A 54 -5.27 15.42 9.49
N GLN A 55 -4.67 15.14 8.32
CA GLN A 55 -4.66 16.04 7.17
C GLN A 55 -5.14 15.34 5.88
N PRO A 56 -6.44 15.06 5.72
CA PRO A 56 -6.98 14.31 4.57
C PRO A 56 -6.68 14.95 3.22
N GLY A 57 -6.41 16.26 3.18
CA GLY A 57 -6.00 16.99 1.99
C GLY A 57 -4.77 16.38 1.29
N LEU A 58 -3.90 15.69 2.02
CA LEU A 58 -2.76 14.97 1.45
C LEU A 58 -3.18 13.89 0.43
N LEU A 59 -4.35 13.26 0.60
CA LEU A 59 -4.83 12.22 -0.33
C LEU A 59 -5.13 12.77 -1.73
N ARG A 60 -5.39 14.07 -1.84
CA ARG A 60 -5.68 14.75 -3.11
C ARG A 60 -4.42 15.04 -3.93
N LEU A 61 -3.25 14.94 -3.31
CA LEU A 61 -1.97 15.07 -3.99
C LEU A 61 -1.57 13.70 -4.54
N ARG A 62 -1.20 13.63 -5.82
CA ARG A 62 -0.80 12.39 -6.49
C ARG A 62 0.72 12.30 -6.57
N ALA A 63 1.27 11.30 -5.90
CA ALA A 63 2.69 10.98 -5.98
C ALA A 63 2.96 9.89 -7.05
N THR A 64 3.94 10.14 -7.91
CA THR A 64 4.38 9.25 -8.99
C THR A 64 5.91 9.26 -9.09
N ARG A 65 6.50 8.43 -9.95
CA ARG A 65 7.92 8.52 -10.32
C ARG A 65 8.08 8.77 -11.82
N ASP A 66 9.03 9.60 -12.18
CA ASP A 66 9.40 9.80 -13.59
C ASP A 66 10.33 8.69 -14.11
N ALA A 67 10.76 8.82 -15.37
CA ALA A 67 11.64 7.87 -16.04
C ALA A 67 13.01 7.72 -15.36
N ASP A 68 13.48 8.77 -14.67
CA ASP A 68 14.74 8.75 -13.92
C ASP A 68 14.54 8.24 -12.48
N GLY A 69 13.30 7.90 -12.11
CA GLY A 69 12.93 7.45 -10.78
C GLY A 69 12.83 8.57 -9.75
N ARG A 70 12.77 9.84 -10.16
CA ARG A 70 12.56 10.96 -9.25
C ARG A 70 11.09 11.05 -8.87
N VAL A 71 10.82 11.33 -7.60
CA VAL A 71 9.45 11.48 -7.11
C VAL A 71 8.86 12.77 -7.65
N GLN A 72 7.64 12.67 -8.19
CA GLN A 72 6.82 13.80 -8.59
C GLN A 72 5.54 13.86 -7.77
N VAL A 73 5.08 15.07 -7.46
CA VAL A 73 3.76 15.35 -6.88
C VAL A 73 2.97 16.22 -7.84
N ASP A 74 1.86 15.68 -8.34
CA ASP A 74 1.02 16.29 -9.39
C ASP A 74 1.84 16.74 -10.62
N GLY A 75 2.75 15.85 -11.07
CA GLY A 75 3.59 16.05 -12.24
C GLY A 75 4.76 17.02 -12.07
N ARG A 76 5.09 17.44 -10.84
CA ARG A 76 6.23 18.32 -10.53
C ARG A 76 7.21 17.65 -9.59
N GLU A 77 8.49 17.94 -9.73
CA GLU A 77 9.54 17.39 -8.86
C GLU A 77 9.25 17.71 -7.38
N TRP A 78 9.43 16.72 -6.49
CA TRP A 78 9.03 16.82 -5.09
C TRP A 78 9.75 17.92 -4.28
N THR A 79 10.91 18.38 -4.75
CA THR A 79 11.71 19.47 -4.18
C THR A 79 11.34 20.85 -4.74
N SER A 80 10.41 20.92 -5.71
CA SER A 80 10.01 22.19 -6.32
C SER A 80 9.23 23.09 -5.34
N PRO A 81 9.38 24.42 -5.44
CA PRO A 81 8.60 25.37 -4.63
C PRO A 81 7.09 25.18 -4.75
N GLU A 82 6.59 24.77 -5.92
CA GLU A 82 5.16 24.52 -6.13
C GLU A 82 4.67 23.30 -5.34
N VAL A 83 5.47 22.23 -5.28
CA VAL A 83 5.13 21.07 -4.45
C VAL A 83 5.20 21.44 -2.98
N GLU A 84 6.19 22.20 -2.56
CA GLU A 84 6.28 22.70 -1.20
C GLU A 84 5.03 23.51 -0.80
N ALA A 85 4.61 24.45 -1.64
CA ALA A 85 3.40 25.25 -1.41
C ALA A 85 2.14 24.37 -1.30
N ARG A 86 2.00 23.33 -2.14
CA ARG A 86 0.87 22.38 -2.09
C ARG A 86 0.88 21.54 -0.82
N VAL A 87 2.06 21.08 -0.39
CA VAL A 87 2.21 20.32 0.85
C VAL A 87 1.85 21.19 2.05
N ARG A 88 2.32 22.45 2.09
CA ARG A 88 1.94 23.41 3.14
C ARG A 88 0.43 23.68 3.16
N ALA A 89 -0.18 23.86 1.99
CA ALA A 89 -1.63 24.04 1.88
C ALA A 89 -2.42 22.80 2.36
N ALA A 90 -1.91 21.59 2.14
CA ALA A 90 -2.58 20.34 2.48
C ALA A 90 -2.35 19.88 3.92
N ALA A 91 -1.22 20.25 4.54
CA ALA A 91 -0.77 19.68 5.82
C ALA A 91 -0.37 20.70 6.89
N GLY A 92 -0.43 22.01 6.59
CA GLY A 92 -0.14 23.10 7.51
C GLY A 92 1.09 23.91 7.10
N PRO A 93 1.22 25.15 7.60
CA PRO A 93 2.18 26.13 7.10
C PRO A 93 3.62 25.64 7.19
N ASP A 94 4.02 24.84 8.19
CA ASP A 94 5.39 24.34 8.36
C ASP A 94 5.63 22.93 7.78
N ALA A 95 4.65 22.40 7.04
CA ALA A 95 4.73 21.06 6.49
C ALA A 95 5.74 20.98 5.33
N ARG A 96 6.56 19.93 5.32
CA ARG A 96 7.52 19.66 4.24
C ARG A 96 7.68 18.17 3.98
N LEU A 97 8.13 17.81 2.77
CA LEU A 97 8.52 16.44 2.43
C LEU A 97 9.93 16.15 2.92
N VAL A 98 10.14 14.94 3.44
CA VAL A 98 11.46 14.42 3.80
C VAL A 98 11.61 12.98 3.33
N ALA A 99 12.82 12.62 2.91
CA ALA A 99 13.16 11.28 2.48
C ALA A 99 13.38 10.34 3.67
N VAL A 100 12.91 9.09 3.53
CA VAL A 100 13.02 8.03 4.53
C VAL A 100 13.52 6.76 3.85
N ALA A 101 14.79 6.43 4.09
CA ALA A 101 15.47 5.33 3.40
C ALA A 101 15.26 3.97 4.07
N GLY A 102 15.01 3.94 5.37
CA GLY A 102 14.96 2.71 6.14
C GLY A 102 13.57 2.10 6.27
N PRO A 103 13.47 0.93 6.95
CA PRO A 103 12.22 0.20 7.15
C PRO A 103 11.17 0.97 7.97
N GLU A 104 11.56 2.00 8.71
CA GLU A 104 10.69 2.89 9.50
C GLU A 104 9.64 3.63 8.67
N ARG A 105 9.77 3.68 7.34
CA ARG A 105 8.73 4.24 6.45
C ARG A 105 7.43 3.44 6.46
N PHE A 106 7.47 2.15 6.82
CA PHE A 106 6.32 1.25 6.81
C PHE A 106 5.63 1.19 8.18
N ASP A 107 4.29 1.17 8.18
CA ASP A 107 3.52 1.10 9.43
C ASP A 107 3.54 -0.30 10.07
N VAL A 108 3.58 -1.35 9.26
CA VAL A 108 3.52 -2.75 9.73
C VAL A 108 4.40 -3.65 8.88
N MET A 109 4.18 -3.69 7.56
CA MET A 109 4.89 -4.52 6.58
C MET A 109 5.09 -3.75 5.27
N PRO A 110 6.10 -4.10 4.44
CA PRO A 110 6.45 -3.32 3.26
C PRO A 110 5.45 -3.48 2.10
N LEU A 111 4.65 -4.54 2.10
CA LEU A 111 3.61 -4.78 1.10
C LEU A 111 2.26 -4.99 1.77
N LEU A 112 1.20 -4.62 1.04
CA LEU A 112 -0.18 -4.97 1.36
C LEU A 112 -0.81 -5.69 0.16
N VAL A 113 -1.34 -6.89 0.38
CA VAL A 113 -1.96 -7.72 -0.66
C VAL A 113 -3.46 -7.84 -0.42
N THR A 114 -4.27 -7.68 -1.46
CA THR A 114 -5.72 -7.97 -1.41
C THR A 114 -6.15 -8.76 -2.64
N SER A 115 -7.43 -9.08 -2.76
CA SER A 115 -7.99 -9.86 -3.85
C SER A 115 -9.17 -9.14 -4.51
N ASP A 116 -9.48 -9.47 -5.76
CA ASP A 116 -10.65 -8.96 -6.46
C ASP A 116 -11.97 -9.37 -5.78
N GLY A 117 -12.06 -10.61 -5.29
CA GLY A 117 -13.20 -11.09 -4.51
C GLY A 117 -13.43 -10.28 -3.24
N ALA A 118 -12.35 -9.96 -2.51
CA ALA A 118 -12.43 -9.12 -1.31
C ALA A 118 -12.92 -7.72 -1.67
N ILE A 119 -12.32 -7.10 -2.68
CA ILE A 119 -12.69 -5.77 -3.15
C ILE A 119 -14.19 -5.72 -3.50
N ALA A 120 -14.68 -6.71 -4.24
CA ALA A 120 -16.10 -6.83 -4.56
C ALA A 120 -16.98 -6.95 -3.29
N ALA A 121 -16.56 -7.75 -2.32
CA ALA A 121 -17.29 -7.91 -1.05
C ALA A 121 -17.31 -6.63 -0.20
N LEU A 122 -16.22 -5.84 -0.23
CA LEU A 122 -16.09 -4.57 0.48
C LEU A 122 -17.05 -3.51 -0.10
N GLY A 123 -17.20 -3.48 -1.43
CA GLY A 123 -18.19 -2.65 -2.13
C GLY A 123 -17.91 -1.14 -2.05
N VAL A 124 -16.65 -0.74 -1.89
CA VAL A 124 -16.16 0.64 -2.03
C VAL A 124 -14.80 0.62 -2.73
N ASP A 125 -14.34 1.79 -3.16
CA ASP A 125 -13.04 1.96 -3.79
C ASP A 125 -11.90 1.37 -2.95
N HIS A 126 -11.20 0.38 -3.50
CA HIS A 126 -10.13 -0.34 -2.80
C HIS A 126 -8.86 0.48 -2.64
N ARG A 127 -8.70 1.61 -3.33
CA ARG A 127 -7.58 2.55 -3.09
C ARG A 127 -7.58 3.08 -1.65
N ARG A 128 -8.74 3.06 -0.98
CA ARG A 128 -8.89 3.31 0.48
C ARG A 128 -8.05 2.35 1.32
N LEU A 129 -7.81 1.14 0.82
CA LEU A 129 -7.00 0.13 1.49
C LEU A 129 -5.51 0.35 1.28
N ARG A 130 -5.14 0.99 0.16
CA ARG A 130 -3.79 1.21 -0.35
C ARG A 130 -2.99 -0.08 -0.57
N PRO A 131 -3.53 -1.08 -1.29
CA PRO A 131 -2.80 -2.31 -1.60
C PRO A 131 -1.63 -2.00 -2.53
N ASN A 132 -0.56 -2.80 -2.45
CA ASN A 132 0.51 -2.82 -3.45
C ASN A 132 0.25 -3.87 -4.53
N LEU A 133 -0.47 -4.95 -4.18
CA LEU A 133 -0.82 -6.04 -5.09
C LEU A 133 -2.30 -6.40 -4.93
N VAL A 134 -3.02 -6.52 -6.05
CA VAL A 134 -4.35 -7.13 -6.11
C VAL A 134 -4.24 -8.46 -6.85
N VAL A 135 -4.66 -9.55 -6.23
CA VAL A 135 -4.75 -10.88 -6.86
C VAL A 135 -6.15 -11.06 -7.45
N GLY A 136 -6.20 -11.28 -8.77
CA GLY A 136 -7.44 -11.57 -9.48
C GLY A 136 -7.76 -13.06 -9.53
N GLY A 137 -9.03 -13.39 -9.75
CA GLY A 137 -9.53 -14.77 -9.84
C GLY A 137 -9.79 -15.43 -8.49
N VAL A 138 -9.99 -14.65 -7.43
CA VAL A 138 -10.18 -15.12 -6.06
C VAL A 138 -11.65 -15.00 -5.66
N PRO A 139 -12.35 -16.09 -5.33
CA PRO A 139 -13.77 -16.02 -4.98
C PRO A 139 -13.97 -15.49 -3.56
N GLY A 140 -14.82 -14.46 -3.42
CA GLY A 140 -15.22 -13.92 -2.12
C GLY A 140 -14.03 -13.53 -1.25
N LEU A 141 -13.96 -14.09 -0.03
CA LEU A 141 -12.91 -13.81 0.95
C LEU A 141 -11.88 -14.95 1.05
N ALA A 142 -11.70 -15.74 -0.01
CA ALA A 142 -10.82 -16.91 0.00
C ALA A 142 -9.35 -16.54 0.33
N GLU A 143 -8.91 -15.30 0.10
CA GLU A 143 -7.58 -14.84 0.49
C GLU A 143 -7.34 -14.83 1.99
N ARG A 144 -8.39 -14.79 2.83
CA ARG A 144 -8.23 -14.84 4.29
C ARG A 144 -7.58 -16.14 4.76
N ALA A 145 -7.68 -17.23 4.00
CA ALA A 145 -7.00 -18.49 4.30
C ALA A 145 -5.50 -18.48 4.01
N TRP A 146 -4.95 -17.39 3.45
CA TRP A 146 -3.54 -17.31 3.06
C TRP A 146 -2.64 -16.73 4.16
N GLU A 147 -3.13 -16.50 5.36
CA GLU A 147 -2.26 -16.12 6.48
C GLU A 147 -1.17 -17.17 6.69
N ARG A 148 0.08 -16.71 6.86
CA ARG A 148 1.28 -17.55 6.99
C ARG A 148 1.57 -18.43 5.76
N ARG A 149 1.03 -18.07 4.60
CA ARG A 149 1.33 -18.69 3.30
C ARG A 149 2.20 -17.77 2.46
N PHE A 150 2.55 -18.23 1.27
CA PHE A 150 3.33 -17.47 0.30
C PHE A 150 2.61 -17.39 -1.04
N LEU A 151 2.85 -16.32 -1.79
CA LEU A 151 2.44 -16.18 -3.18
C LEU A 151 3.67 -16.28 -4.06
N ALA A 152 3.71 -17.26 -4.95
CA ALA A 152 4.69 -17.32 -6.03
C ALA A 152 4.14 -16.61 -7.27
N VAL A 153 4.94 -15.69 -7.81
CA VAL A 153 4.67 -14.95 -9.04
C VAL A 153 5.91 -14.98 -9.91
N GLY A 154 5.96 -15.94 -10.84
CA GLY A 154 7.20 -16.26 -11.56
C GLY A 154 8.32 -16.61 -10.58
N GLU A 155 9.40 -15.84 -10.61
CA GLU A 155 10.54 -15.99 -9.70
C GLU A 155 10.33 -15.28 -8.37
N ALA A 156 9.47 -14.27 -8.29
CA ALA A 156 9.21 -13.57 -7.03
C ALA A 156 8.39 -14.43 -6.07
N VAL A 157 8.69 -14.32 -4.77
CA VAL A 157 7.89 -14.94 -3.70
C VAL A 157 7.55 -13.91 -2.64
N ILE A 158 6.27 -13.79 -2.34
CA ILE A 158 5.71 -12.84 -1.37
C ILE A 158 5.18 -13.63 -0.17
N GLY A 159 5.71 -13.38 1.02
CA GLY A 159 5.17 -13.95 2.25
C GLY A 159 3.97 -13.16 2.76
N LEU A 160 2.96 -13.85 3.28
CA LEU A 160 1.73 -13.28 3.84
C LEU A 160 1.71 -13.51 5.35
N LYS A 161 1.74 -12.43 6.13
CA LYS A 161 1.94 -12.50 7.59
C LYS A 161 0.63 -12.81 8.30
N ASP A 162 -0.29 -11.86 8.19
CA ASP A 162 -1.58 -11.85 8.87
C ASP A 162 -2.55 -10.89 8.18
N LEU A 163 -3.83 -11.01 8.54
CA LEU A 163 -4.86 -10.05 8.16
C LEU A 163 -4.55 -8.68 8.76
N ARG A 164 -4.73 -7.63 7.94
CA ARG A 164 -4.44 -6.25 8.34
C ARG A 164 -5.65 -5.62 9.01
N ALA A 165 -5.56 -5.41 10.32
CA ALA A 165 -6.50 -4.56 11.06
C ALA A 165 -6.65 -3.19 10.37
N ARG A 166 -7.87 -2.72 10.15
CA ARG A 166 -8.13 -1.45 9.46
C ARG A 166 -8.43 -0.33 10.44
N CYS A 167 -7.99 0.87 10.10
CA CYS A 167 -8.17 2.07 10.90
C CYS A 167 -8.96 3.13 10.12
N ILE A 168 -9.17 4.27 10.78
CA ILE A 168 -9.88 5.44 10.26
C ILE A 168 -9.38 5.89 8.89
N MET A 169 -8.13 5.61 8.53
CA MET A 169 -7.60 5.94 7.19
C MET A 169 -8.46 5.40 6.03
N THR A 170 -9.13 4.27 6.22
CA THR A 170 -9.97 3.67 5.18
C THR A 170 -11.26 4.45 4.91
N THR A 171 -11.65 5.38 5.79
CA THR A 171 -12.89 6.14 5.66
C THR A 171 -12.76 7.32 4.70
N PHE A 172 -11.55 7.76 4.38
CA PHE A 172 -11.34 8.86 3.45
C PHE A 172 -11.40 8.39 1.99
N ASP A 173 -12.19 9.11 1.21
CA ASP A 173 -12.27 8.93 -0.23
C ASP A 173 -10.93 9.29 -0.91
N PRO A 174 -10.40 8.43 -1.80
CA PRO A 174 -9.07 8.62 -2.37
C PRO A 174 -8.97 9.82 -3.32
N ASP A 175 -10.08 10.31 -3.88
CA ASP A 175 -10.06 11.43 -4.83
C ASP A 175 -10.48 12.74 -4.16
N THR A 176 -11.52 12.69 -3.32
CA THR A 176 -12.11 13.89 -2.71
C THR A 176 -11.56 14.19 -1.31
N GLY A 177 -11.05 13.18 -0.60
CA GLY A 177 -10.73 13.29 0.82
C GLY A 177 -11.95 13.34 1.73
N ALA A 178 -13.17 13.19 1.19
CA ALA A 178 -14.40 13.14 1.98
C ALA A 178 -14.41 11.91 2.90
N GLN A 179 -14.85 12.09 4.14
CA GLN A 179 -14.86 11.03 5.13
C GLN A 179 -16.20 10.28 5.16
N ASP A 180 -16.15 8.96 4.98
CA ASP A 180 -17.28 8.04 5.13
C ASP A 180 -16.96 6.98 6.21
N LEU A 181 -17.49 7.22 7.41
CA LEU A 181 -17.30 6.31 8.55
C LEU A 181 -17.98 4.95 8.35
N ALA A 182 -18.98 4.85 7.47
CA ALA A 182 -19.67 3.59 7.19
C ALA A 182 -18.73 2.55 6.58
N VAL A 183 -17.64 2.97 5.92
CA VAL A 183 -16.60 2.06 5.42
C VAL A 183 -15.95 1.28 6.56
N LEU A 184 -15.52 1.97 7.63
CA LEU A 184 -14.87 1.29 8.75
C LEU A 184 -15.87 0.49 9.59
N ALA A 185 -17.11 0.99 9.75
CA ALA A 185 -18.18 0.24 10.40
C ALA A 185 -18.43 -1.10 9.68
N ARG A 186 -18.59 -1.06 8.36
CA ARG A 186 -18.72 -2.25 7.50
C ARG A 186 -17.54 -3.22 7.68
N ILE A 187 -16.32 -2.70 7.73
CA ILE A 187 -15.14 -3.54 7.93
C ILE A 187 -15.16 -4.24 9.29
N ARG A 188 -15.58 -3.55 10.34
CA ARG A 188 -15.72 -4.13 11.69
C ARG A 188 -16.81 -5.21 11.73
N GLU A 189 -17.98 -4.91 11.16
CA GLU A 189 -19.16 -5.77 11.23
C GLU A 189 -19.05 -7.01 10.34
N ARG A 190 -18.52 -6.85 9.12
CA ARG A 190 -18.53 -7.93 8.11
C ARG A 190 -17.20 -8.65 7.95
N PHE A 191 -16.09 -8.05 8.37
CA PHE A 191 -14.73 -8.58 8.14
C PHE A 191 -13.88 -8.62 9.42
N GLU A 192 -14.53 -8.55 10.60
CA GLU A 192 -13.86 -8.63 11.91
C GLU A 192 -12.79 -7.54 12.10
N GLY A 193 -13.03 -6.37 11.50
CA GLY A 193 -12.14 -5.21 11.60
C GLY A 193 -10.85 -5.33 10.77
N SER A 194 -10.67 -6.40 10.00
CA SER A 194 -9.44 -6.67 9.26
C SER A 194 -9.70 -6.88 7.76
N PHE A 195 -8.81 -6.35 6.93
CA PHE A 195 -8.96 -6.40 5.49
C PHE A 195 -7.61 -6.29 4.78
N ALA A 196 -7.42 -7.08 3.71
CA ALA A 196 -6.12 -7.29 3.06
C ALA A 196 -5.09 -7.96 4.01
N LEU A 197 -3.94 -8.34 3.47
CA LEU A 197 -2.89 -9.11 4.14
C LEU A 197 -1.61 -8.29 4.20
N ASN A 198 -1.02 -8.20 5.40
CA ASN A 198 0.32 -7.70 5.58
C ASN A 198 1.31 -8.65 4.91
N ALA A 199 2.23 -8.13 4.08
CA ALA A 199 3.08 -8.98 3.25
C ALA A 199 4.52 -8.47 3.15
N TRP A 200 5.45 -9.37 2.84
CA TRP A 200 6.85 -9.04 2.55
C TRP A 200 7.38 -9.79 1.35
N VAL A 201 8.53 -9.36 0.85
CA VAL A 201 9.24 -10.07 -0.22
C VAL A 201 10.11 -11.15 0.42
N ALA A 202 9.71 -12.41 0.25
CA ALA A 202 10.47 -13.58 0.70
C ALA A 202 11.58 -13.94 -0.30
N ARG A 203 11.35 -13.69 -1.60
CA ARG A 203 12.36 -13.75 -2.65
C ARG A 203 12.14 -12.62 -3.67
N PRO A 204 13.13 -11.75 -3.90
CA PRO A 204 13.09 -10.73 -4.97
C PRO A 204 12.82 -11.33 -6.35
N GLY A 205 12.24 -10.54 -7.25
CA GLY A 205 12.00 -10.96 -8.62
C GLY A 205 11.03 -10.07 -9.38
N PRO A 206 10.94 -10.24 -10.71
CA PRO A 206 10.03 -9.47 -11.55
C PRO A 206 8.57 -9.87 -11.30
N VAL A 207 7.69 -8.88 -11.30
CA VAL A 207 6.24 -9.05 -11.20
C VAL A 207 5.57 -8.13 -12.20
N ALA A 208 4.66 -8.69 -13.01
CA ALA A 208 3.88 -7.95 -13.99
C ALA A 208 2.39 -8.25 -13.85
N VAL A 209 1.54 -7.28 -14.21
CA VAL A 209 0.10 -7.48 -14.35
C VAL A 209 -0.17 -8.61 -15.35
N GLY A 210 -1.10 -9.50 -15.00
CA GLY A 210 -1.41 -10.72 -15.76
C GLY A 210 -0.57 -11.94 -15.38
N ALA A 211 0.54 -11.79 -14.64
CA ALA A 211 1.35 -12.92 -14.20
C ALA A 211 0.55 -13.88 -13.32
N THR A 212 0.74 -15.18 -13.52
CA THR A 212 0.06 -16.22 -12.72
C THR A 212 0.53 -16.18 -11.27
N VAL A 213 -0.42 -16.34 -10.33
CA VAL A 213 -0.17 -16.40 -8.90
C VAL A 213 -0.48 -17.82 -8.40
N ARG A 214 0.44 -18.40 -7.62
CA ARG A 214 0.23 -19.67 -6.92
C ARG A 214 0.41 -19.47 -5.42
N VAL A 215 -0.50 -20.00 -4.63
CA VAL A 215 -0.35 -20.05 -3.17
C VAL A 215 0.52 -21.24 -2.81
N LEU A 216 1.55 -21.01 -2.00
CA LEU A 216 2.43 -22.04 -1.45
C LEU A 216 2.20 -22.17 0.05
N GLU A 217 2.20 -23.42 0.53
CA GLU A 217 2.06 -23.75 1.95
C GLU A 217 3.28 -23.29 2.78
N ALA A 218 4.48 -23.40 2.21
CA ALA A 218 5.75 -23.01 2.81
C ALA A 218 6.76 -22.55 1.75
N PHE A 219 7.77 -21.78 2.17
CA PHE A 219 8.87 -21.35 1.31
C PHE A 219 10.18 -21.17 2.11
N GLY A 220 11.02 -22.21 2.12
CA GLY A 220 12.30 -22.20 2.85
C GLY A 220 12.17 -21.82 4.33
N GLU A 221 13.25 -21.29 4.91
CA GLU A 221 13.27 -20.70 6.27
C GLU A 221 12.88 -19.21 6.26
N ALA A 222 12.19 -18.73 5.24
CA ALA A 222 11.91 -17.30 5.06
C ALA A 222 10.98 -16.78 6.17
N LEU A 223 11.55 -16.02 7.11
CA LEU A 223 10.81 -15.32 8.14
C LEU A 223 10.50 -13.88 7.72
N PRO A 224 9.39 -13.29 8.22
CA PRO A 224 9.11 -11.89 7.98
C PRO A 224 10.25 -11.02 8.55
N PRO A 225 10.66 -9.94 7.85
CA PRO A 225 11.67 -9.03 8.36
C PRO A 225 11.23 -8.41 9.68
N ARG A 226 12.18 -8.25 10.61
CA ARG A 226 11.97 -7.40 11.79
C ARG A 226 11.99 -5.95 11.33
N LEU A 227 10.81 -5.37 11.13
CA LEU A 227 10.71 -3.93 10.90
C LEU A 227 10.85 -3.18 12.24
N GLY A 228 11.61 -2.09 12.23
CA GLY A 228 11.89 -1.27 13.40
C GLY A 228 10.60 -0.84 14.11
N ARG A 229 10.68 -0.60 15.43
CA ARG A 229 9.54 -0.14 16.22
C ARG A 229 8.88 1.04 15.51
N SER A 230 7.59 0.92 15.23
CA SER A 230 6.75 2.04 14.79
C SER A 230 7.10 3.26 15.63
N VAL A 231 7.65 4.30 15.01
CA VAL A 231 7.76 5.63 15.63
C VAL A 231 6.34 6.17 15.70
N ALA A 232 5.59 5.67 16.68
CA ALA A 232 4.28 6.16 17.07
C ALA A 232 4.07 5.84 18.54
N ARG A 233 4.62 6.70 19.40
CA ARG A 233 3.89 7.45 20.42
C ARG A 233 4.74 8.65 20.82
#